data_AF-A0A961DWZ5-F1
#
_entry.id   AF-A0A961DWZ5-F1
#
_cell.length_a   1.000
_cell.length_b   1.000
_cell.length_c   1.000
_cell.angle_alpha   90.00
_cell.angle_beta   90.00
_cell.angle_gamma   90.00
#
_symmetry.space_group_name_H-M   'P 1'
#
loop_
_entity.id
_entity.type
_entity.pdbx_description
1 polymer ?
#
loop_
_entity_poly.entity_id
_entity_poly.type
_entity_poly.pdbx_seq_one_letter_code
_entity_poly.pdbx_strand_id
1 'polypeptide(L)' 'MIRTTVEALGGAQAVPSELIPVRELHQHLINQVTTSGGNVVLAGTTGKPGAVVMSVQHYQQLLDELNTLRRRVADNA' A
#
# COMPACT_ATOMS: atom_id res chain seq x y z
N MET A 1 -11.02 -1.50 -24.23
CA MET A 1 -10.98 -2.16 -22.92
C MET A 1 -10.57 -3.61 -23.15
N ILE A 2 -9.32 -3.98 -22.84
CA ILE A 2 -8.80 -5.35 -23.03
C ILE A 2 -8.92 -6.05 -21.69
N ARG A 3 -9.76 -7.09 -21.60
CA ARG A 3 -9.82 -7.98 -20.45
C ARG A 3 -8.90 -9.16 -20.76
N THR A 4 -7.82 -9.30 -20.00
CA THR A 4 -6.88 -10.42 -20.14
C THR A 4 -6.88 -11.21 -18.84
N THR A 5 -7.04 -12.52 -18.95
CA THR A 5 -6.94 -13.46 -17.84
C THR A 5 -5.51 -13.44 -17.32
N VAL A 6 -5.28 -12.91 -16.12
CA VAL A 6 -3.99 -13.09 -15.44
C VAL A 6 -4.01 -14.51 -14.88
N GLU A 7 -3.32 -15.43 -15.55
CA GLU A 7 -2.99 -16.73 -14.96
C GLU A 7 -2.03 -16.47 -13.79
N ALA A 8 -2.62 -16.18 -12.62
CA ALA A 8 -1.88 -16.12 -11.38
C ALA A 8 -1.19 -17.48 -11.22
N LEU A 9 0.14 -17.44 -11.18
CA LEU A 9 1.05 -18.49 -10.70
C LEU A 9 0.31 -19.52 -9.84
N GLY A 10 -0.12 -20.62 -10.46
CA GLY A 10 -0.68 -21.80 -9.78
C GLY A 10 -2.05 -21.62 -9.11
N GLY A 11 -3.13 -21.83 -9.87
CA GLY A 11 -4.12 -22.84 -9.47
C GLY A 11 -5.42 -22.41 -8.77
N ALA A 12 -5.75 -21.13 -8.56
CA ALA A 12 -7.04 -20.80 -7.94
C ALA A 12 -7.67 -19.54 -8.53
N GLN A 13 -8.80 -19.75 -9.23
CA GLN A 13 -9.80 -18.77 -9.66
C GLN A 13 -9.25 -17.53 -10.40
N ALA A 14 -9.49 -17.50 -11.72
CA ALA A 14 -9.36 -16.29 -12.53
C ALA A 14 -10.34 -15.22 -12.04
N VAL A 15 -9.93 -14.45 -11.02
CA VAL A 15 -10.59 -13.20 -10.68
C VAL A 15 -10.41 -12.30 -11.90
N PRO A 16 -11.49 -11.76 -12.50
CA PRO A 16 -11.36 -10.80 -13.59
C PRO A 16 -10.67 -9.55 -13.05
N SER A 17 -9.35 -9.50 -13.23
CA SER A 17 -8.53 -8.36 -12.85
C SER A 17 -8.49 -7.37 -14.01
N GLU A 18 -8.81 -6.12 -13.71
CA GLU A 18 -8.58 -5.04 -14.64
C GLU A 18 -7.08 -4.79 -14.73
N LEU A 19 -6.53 -4.87 -15.95
CA LEU A 19 -5.14 -4.49 -16.19
C LEU A 19 -5.06 -2.97 -16.23
N ILE A 20 -4.58 -2.40 -15.13
CA ILE A 20 -4.28 -0.98 -15.03
C ILE A 20 -2.82 -0.77 -15.43
N PRO A 21 -2.53 0.11 -16.41
CA PRO A 21 -1.16 0.48 -16.74
C PRO A 21 -0.42 1.01 -15.51
N VAL A 22 0.83 0.59 -15.31
CA VAL A 22 1.62 0.94 -14.12
C VAL A 22 1.70 2.45 -13.90
N ARG A 23 1.77 3.25 -14.97
CA ARG A 23 1.75 4.72 -14.89
C ARG A 23 0.45 5.26 -14.31
N GLU A 24 -0.69 4.69 -14.71
CA GLU A 24 -2.01 5.07 -14.21
C GLU A 24 -2.20 4.63 -12.77
N LEU A 25 -1.76 3.42 -12.42
CA LEU A 25 -1.76 2.94 -11.04
C LEU A 25 -0.95 3.88 -10.14
N HIS A 26 0.27 4.27 -10.53
CA HIS A 26 1.08 5.21 -9.76
C HIS A 26 0.38 6.55 -9.55
N GLN A 27 -0.18 7.14 -10.62
CA GLN A 27 -0.90 8.41 -10.51
C GLN A 27 -2.15 8.29 -9.63
N HIS A 28 -2.89 7.19 -9.75
CA HIS A 28 -4.05 6.93 -8.91
C HIS A 28 -3.67 6.85 -7.43
N LEU A 29 -2.60 6.13 -7.10
CA LEU A 29 -2.12 6.00 -5.72
C LEU A 29 -1.62 7.33 -5.15
N ILE A 30 -0.89 8.12 -5.94
CA ILE A 30 -0.47 9.47 -5.53
C ILE A 30 -1.69 10.33 -5.23
N ASN A 31 -2.65 10.38 -6.15
CA ASN A 31 -3.86 11.17 -5.96
C ASN A 31 -4.64 10.73 -4.73
N GLN A 32 -4.80 9.41 -4.51
CA GLN A 32 -5.50 8.92 -3.32
C GLN A 32 -4.79 9.31 -2.02
N VAL A 33 -3.47 9.15 -1.94
CA VAL A 33 -2.70 9.55 -0.75
C VAL A 33 -2.77 11.06 -0.52
N THR A 34 -2.65 11.87 -1.58
CA THR A 34 -2.71 13.33 -1.48
C THR A 34 -4.10 13.84 -1.13
N THR A 35 -5.16 13.29 -1.72
CA THR A 35 -6.54 13.76 -1.52
C THR A 35 -7.15 13.24 -0.22
N SER A 36 -6.89 11.99 0.16
CA SER A 36 -7.42 11.44 1.43
C SER A 36 -6.65 11.95 2.65
N GLY A 37 -5.43 12.47 2.46
CA GLY A 37 -4.51 12.81 3.55
C GLY A 37 -4.07 11.59 4.38
N GLY A 38 -4.40 10.37 3.93
CA GLY A 38 -4.21 9.13 4.67
C GLY A 38 -3.46 8.06 3.86
N ASN A 39 -3.47 6.84 4.41
CA ASN A 39 -2.77 5.69 3.83
C ASN A 39 -3.73 4.87 2.97
N VAL A 40 -3.24 4.38 1.83
CA VAL A 40 -3.96 3.46 0.96
C VAL A 40 -3.48 2.04 1.25
N VAL A 41 -4.40 1.15 1.62
CA VAL A 41 -4.09 -0.26 1.85
C VAL A 41 -4.41 -1.05 0.59
N LEU A 42 -3.39 -1.66 -0.01
CA LEU A 42 -3.52 -2.58 -1.13
C LEU A 42 -3.82 -3.97 -0.57
N ALA A 43 -5.04 -4.44 -0.81
CA ALA A 43 -5.47 -5.78 -0.43
C ALA A 43 -5.37 -6.74 -1.62
N GLY A 44 -4.90 -7.96 -1.36
CA GLY A 44 -4.93 -9.04 -2.33
C GLY A 44 -6.35 -9.57 -2.58
N THR A 45 -6.47 -10.57 -3.44
CA THR A 45 -7.77 -11.15 -3.85
C THR A 45 -8.58 -11.72 -2.69
N THR A 46 -7.93 -12.16 -1.60
CA THR A 46 -8.61 -12.65 -0.40
C THR A 46 -8.95 -11.54 0.60
N GLY A 47 -8.87 -10.27 0.21
CA GLY A 47 -9.08 -9.11 1.09
C GLY A 47 -7.97 -8.91 2.13
N LYS A 48 -6.89 -9.69 2.08
CA LYS A 48 -5.77 -9.58 3.01
C LYS A 48 -4.90 -8.39 2.64
N PRO A 49 -4.51 -7.51 3.59
CA PRO A 49 -3.60 -6.41 3.30
C PRO A 49 -2.25 -6.96 2.86
N GLY A 50 -1.79 -6.55 1.68
CA GLY A 50 -0.51 -6.94 1.10
C GLY A 50 0.52 -5.82 1.11
N ALA A 51 0.09 -4.56 0.97
CA ALA A 51 0.97 -3.40 1.03
C ALA A 51 0.22 -2.16 1.52
N VAL A 52 0.96 -1.20 2.07
CA VAL A 52 0.45 0.12 2.44
C VAL A 52 1.21 1.17 1.64
N VAL A 53 0.47 2.03 0.96
CA VAL A 53 1.02 3.19 0.23
C VAL A 53 0.71 4.43 1.05
N MET A 54 1.73 5.22 1.32
CA MET A 54 1.63 6.44 2.12
C MET A 54 2.60 7.50 1.60
N SER A 55 2.44 8.74 2.07
CA SER A 55 3.39 9.79 1.73
C SER A 55 4.74 9.54 2.41
N VAL A 56 5.83 9.87 1.71
CA VAL A 56 7.19 9.75 2.28
C VAL A 56 7.34 10.60 3.54
N GLN A 57 6.73 11.79 3.56
CA GLN A 57 6.74 12.67 4.72
C GLN A 57 6.08 12.02 5.95
N HIS A 58 4.91 11.39 5.77
CA HIS A 58 4.22 10.69 6.86
C HIS A 58 5.02 9.48 7.35
N TYR A 59 5.66 8.74 6.44
CA TYR A 59 6.54 7.63 6.80
C TYR A 59 7.73 8.09 7.67
N GLN A 60 8.36 9.22 7.31
CA GLN A 60 9.46 9.78 8.08
C GLN A 60 9.03 10.20 9.49
N GLN A 61 7.87 10.86 9.62
CA GLN A 61 7.30 11.22 10.92
C GLN A 61 7.08 9.99 11.80
N LEU A 62 6.54 8.90 11.24
CA LEU A 62 6.31 7.66 11.98
C LEU A 62 7.62 7.02 12.46
N LEU A 63 8.68 7.09 11.66
CA LEU A 63 10.01 6.62 12.07
C LEU A 63 10.59 7.48 13.21
N ASP A 64 10.43 8.80 13.15
CA ASP A 64 10.91 9.72 14.18
C ASP A 64 10.16 9.51 15.52
N GLU A 65 8.84 9.30 15.45
CA GLU A 65 8.02 8.94 16.60
C GLU A 65 8.45 7.61 17.22
N LEU A 66 8.66 6.58 16.39
CA LEU A 66 9.11 5.26 16.86
C LEU A 66 10.48 5.33 17.53
N ASN A 67 11.42 6.09 16.93
CA ASN A 67 12.74 6.30 17.52
C ASN A 67 12.67 7.08 18.83
N THR A 68 11.77 8.05 18.94
CA THR A 68 11.55 8.80 20.18
C THR A 68 10.94 7.92 21.26
N LEU A 69 9.97 7.08 20.92
CA LEU A 69 9.37 6.12 21.85
C LEU A 69 10.42 5.13 22.35
N ARG A 70 11.25 4.59 21.44
CA ARG A 70 12.33 3.65 21.79
C ARG A 70 13.34 4.28 22.75
N ARG A 71 13.74 5.55 22.54
CA ARG A 71 14.61 6.28 23.46
C ARG A 71 13.97 6.41 24.85
N ARG A 72 12.71 6.85 24.91
CA ARG A 72 11.98 6.96 26.19
C ARG A 72 11.88 5.64 26.94
N VAL A 73 11.64 4.53 26.24
CA VAL A 73 11.60 3.21 26.87
C VAL A 73 12.98 2.81 27.41
N ALA A 74 14.05 3.10 26.68
CA ALA A 74 15.42 2.84 27.14
C ALA A 74 15.82 3.71 28.33
N ASP A 75 15.40 4.97 28.37
CA ASP A 75 15.67 5.89 29.47
C ASP A 75 14.89 5.51 30.75
N ASN A 76 13.80 4.74 30.62
CA ASN A 76 12.95 4.27 31.71
C ASN A 76 13.28 2.83 32.18
N ALA A 77 14.30 2.19 31.60
CA ALA A 77 14.75 0.83 31.95
C ALA A 77 15.96 0.88 32.88
#